data_AF-A0A0M4HE45-F1
#
_entry.id   AF-A0A0M4HE45-F1
#
_cell.length_a   1.000
_cell.length_b   1.000
_cell.length_c   1.000
_cell.angle_alpha   90.00
_cell.angle_beta   90.00
_cell.angle_gamma   90.00
#
_symmetry.space_group_name_H-M   'P 1'
#
loop_
_entity.id
_entity.type
_entity.pdbx_description
1 polymer ?
#
loop_
_entity_poly.entity_id
_entity_poly.type
_entity_poly.pdbx_seq_one_letter_code
_entity_poly.pdbx_strand_id
1 'polypeptide(L)'
;MKLSLYGVLCTSLLLAGSGCNSRQDAVETAQEVNEAKNDSATASAGTSKMEEKKDYDSEFMTKAASGGMMEVELGKAVAAKATTPEAKQFANMMVTDHTKANTELKALAAKKNITLPAAMGEDQQDVYKDVTEKTGINMDKEYLREMVQDHEKDVKEFIEASEKAMDPDIKAFAKKTTPVLQHHLEQAQKMLAAVKERK
;
A
#
# COMPACT_ATOMS: atom_id res chain seq x y z
N MET A 1 33.34 -16.72 54.93
CA MET A 1 34.46 -17.05 54.00
C MET A 1 33.91 -18.05 53.00
N LYS A 2 33.79 -17.82 51.70
CA LYS A 2 34.57 -17.00 50.77
C LYS A 2 33.63 -16.26 49.80
N LEU A 3 33.91 -14.98 49.56
CA LEU A 3 33.43 -14.22 48.41
C LEU A 3 34.10 -14.80 47.15
N SER A 4 33.37 -14.92 46.05
CA SER A 4 33.97 -14.89 44.72
C SER A 4 33.16 -13.99 43.82
N LEU A 5 33.82 -12.88 43.49
CA LEU A 5 33.45 -11.77 42.65
C LEU A 5 33.84 -12.15 41.21
N TYR A 6 32.89 -12.19 40.28
CA TYR A 6 33.19 -12.12 38.85
C TYR A 6 32.27 -11.09 38.23
N GLY A 7 32.81 -9.87 38.09
CA GLY A 7 32.27 -8.86 37.20
C GLY A 7 32.47 -9.31 35.76
N VAL A 8 31.39 -9.32 35.00
CA VAL A 8 31.45 -9.32 33.55
C VAL A 8 30.87 -7.99 33.08
N LEU A 9 31.75 -7.31 32.37
CA LEU A 9 31.65 -6.00 31.74
C LEU A 9 30.34 -5.84 30.98
N CYS A 10 29.49 -4.90 31.42
CA CYS A 10 28.33 -4.42 30.68
C CYS A 10 28.85 -3.54 29.54
N THR A 11 29.13 -4.11 28.36
CA THR A 11 29.32 -3.31 27.14
C THR A 11 27.96 -3.01 26.54
N SER A 12 27.27 -2.04 27.13
CA SER A 12 26.15 -1.34 26.51
C SER A 12 26.70 -0.52 25.34
N LEU A 13 26.68 -1.11 24.14
CA LEU A 13 26.92 -0.39 22.90
C LEU A 13 25.70 0.49 22.62
N LEU A 14 25.71 1.70 23.17
CA LEU A 14 24.79 2.78 22.80
C LEU A 14 25.16 3.26 21.41
N LEU A 15 24.46 2.75 20.40
CA LEU A 15 24.39 3.40 19.09
C LEU A 15 23.56 4.68 19.24
N ALA A 16 24.25 5.79 19.49
CA ALA A 16 23.70 7.13 19.37
C ALA A 16 23.63 7.49 17.88
N GLY A 17 22.49 7.23 17.25
CA GLY A 17 22.11 7.85 15.98
C GLY A 17 21.36 9.15 16.26
N SER A 18 22.05 10.28 16.22
CA SER A 18 21.44 11.61 16.24
C SER A 18 21.10 12.03 14.80
N GLY A 19 19.81 12.23 14.52
CA GLY A 19 19.34 13.29 13.62
C GLY A 19 18.90 12.87 12.21
N CYS A 20 17.60 12.59 12.07
CA CYS A 20 16.71 13.24 11.11
C CYS A 20 15.27 13.06 11.62
N ASN A 21 14.61 14.16 11.99
CA ASN A 21 13.20 14.15 12.38
C ASN A 21 12.33 14.45 11.15
N SER A 22 12.52 13.67 10.07
CA SER A 22 11.43 13.43 9.12
C SER A 22 10.57 12.34 9.74
N ARG A 23 9.26 12.55 9.76
CA ARG A 23 8.34 11.46 10.09
C ARG A 23 8.49 10.48 8.93
N GLN A 24 9.19 9.37 9.15
CA GLN A 24 9.50 8.44 8.06
C GLN A 24 8.21 7.83 7.52
N ASP A 25 8.09 7.77 6.19
CA ASP A 25 6.91 7.25 5.51
C ASP A 25 6.65 5.78 5.90
N ALA A 26 5.38 5.39 6.02
CA ALA A 26 5.02 4.06 6.50
C ALA A 26 5.39 2.95 5.50
N VAL A 27 5.31 3.23 4.19
CA VAL A 27 5.69 2.33 3.11
C VAL A 27 7.21 2.19 3.07
N GLU A 28 7.93 3.32 3.13
CA GLU A 28 9.39 3.34 3.20
C GLU A 28 9.91 2.54 4.39
N THR A 29 9.37 2.79 5.59
CA THR A 29 9.74 2.05 6.81
C THR A 29 9.51 0.55 6.67
N ALA A 30 8.39 0.13 6.06
CA ALA A 30 8.10 -1.28 5.85
C ALA A 30 9.06 -1.91 4.83
N GLN A 31 9.41 -1.17 3.78
CA GLN A 31 10.32 -1.61 2.74
C GLN A 31 11.76 -1.76 3.26
N GLU A 32 12.26 -0.83 4.06
CA GLU A 32 13.59 -0.95 4.70
C GLU A 32 13.70 -2.20 5.57
N VAL A 33 12.62 -2.55 6.29
CA VAL A 33 12.57 -3.78 7.08
C VAL A 33 12.62 -5.02 6.18
N ASN A 34 12.01 -4.98 5.00
CA ASN A 34 12.02 -6.09 4.05
C ASN A 34 13.38 -6.27 3.39
N GLU A 35 14.03 -5.18 2.99
CA GLU A 35 15.39 -5.18 2.43
C GLU A 35 16.40 -5.71 3.45
N ALA A 36 16.34 -5.24 4.70
CA ALA A 36 17.21 -5.75 5.77
C ALA A 36 17.03 -7.26 6.04
N LYS A 37 15.81 -7.79 5.88
CA LYS A 37 15.54 -9.24 5.97
C LYS A 37 16.15 -10.01 4.81
N ASN A 38 16.15 -9.43 3.61
CA ASN A 38 16.73 -10.04 2.42
C ASN A 38 18.27 -10.08 2.53
N ASP A 39 18.90 -8.98 2.94
CA ASP A 39 20.35 -8.87 3.14
C ASP A 39 20.87 -9.80 4.25
N SER A 40 20.12 -9.92 5.34
CA SER A 40 20.50 -10.78 6.47
C SER A 40 20.47 -12.28 6.12
N ALA A 41 19.80 -12.67 5.03
CA ALA A 41 19.72 -14.06 4.58
C ALA A 41 20.95 -14.51 3.75
N THR A 42 21.82 -13.58 3.36
CA THR A 42 22.88 -13.77 2.35
C THR A 42 24.16 -13.02 2.72
N ALA A 43 24.88 -13.51 3.74
CA ALA A 43 26.14 -12.92 4.21
C ALA A 43 27.34 -13.05 3.23
N SER A 44 27.14 -13.11 1.90
CA SER A 44 28.22 -13.24 0.91
C SER A 44 28.02 -12.37 -0.34
N ALA A 45 28.72 -11.24 -0.34
CA ALA A 45 29.22 -10.43 -1.46
C ALA A 45 28.38 -10.28 -2.74
N GLY A 46 27.74 -9.11 -2.86
CA GLY A 46 27.19 -8.52 -4.08
C GLY A 46 25.68 -8.73 -4.24
N THR A 47 24.93 -7.65 -4.47
CA THR A 47 23.47 -7.70 -4.71
C THR A 47 23.20 -8.64 -5.87
N SER A 48 22.58 -9.78 -5.58
CA SER A 48 22.28 -10.78 -6.59
C SER A 48 20.98 -10.42 -7.31
N LYS A 49 20.83 -10.82 -8.59
CA LYS A 49 19.55 -10.68 -9.33
C LYS A 49 18.35 -11.33 -8.62
N MET A 50 18.61 -12.24 -7.69
CA MET A 50 17.61 -12.86 -6.82
C MET A 50 17.13 -11.88 -5.72
N GLU A 51 18.03 -11.09 -5.15
CA GLU A 51 17.71 -10.07 -4.13
C GLU A 51 16.93 -8.91 -4.75
N GLU A 52 17.39 -8.34 -5.87
CA GLU A 52 16.65 -7.29 -6.59
C GLU A 52 15.20 -7.69 -6.90
N LYS A 53 14.99 -8.99 -7.18
CA LYS A 53 13.67 -9.56 -7.44
C LYS A 53 12.82 -9.74 -6.18
N LYS A 54 13.42 -10.05 -5.04
CA LYS A 54 12.72 -10.12 -3.75
C LYS A 54 12.34 -8.72 -3.26
N ASP A 55 13.21 -7.74 -3.50
CA ASP A 55 12.95 -6.35 -3.16
C ASP A 55 11.79 -5.81 -4.00
N TYR A 56 11.73 -6.17 -5.29
CA TYR A 56 10.57 -5.88 -6.14
C TYR A 56 9.27 -6.49 -5.58
N ASP A 57 9.29 -7.76 -5.15
CA ASP A 57 8.11 -8.43 -4.61
C ASP A 57 7.61 -7.74 -3.34
N SER A 58 8.51 -7.36 -2.42
CA SER A 58 8.11 -6.64 -1.21
C SER A 58 7.66 -5.21 -1.49
N GLU A 59 8.32 -4.51 -2.41
CA GLU A 59 7.97 -3.14 -2.81
C GLU A 59 6.57 -3.09 -3.44
N PHE A 60 6.25 -4.03 -4.33
CA PHE A 60 4.91 -4.16 -4.89
C PHE A 60 3.87 -4.37 -3.77
N MET A 61 4.14 -5.29 -2.84
CA MET A 61 3.19 -5.61 -1.77
C MET A 61 2.99 -4.46 -0.77
N THR A 62 4.05 -3.71 -0.43
CA THR A 62 3.94 -2.57 0.49
C THR A 62 3.17 -1.42 -0.16
N LYS A 63 3.42 -1.12 -1.44
CA LYS A 63 2.66 -0.11 -2.21
C LYS A 63 1.19 -0.49 -2.36
N ALA A 64 0.91 -1.72 -2.79
CA ALA A 64 -0.46 -2.22 -2.93
C ALA A 64 -1.24 -2.20 -1.60
N ALA A 65 -0.57 -2.46 -0.47
CA ALA A 65 -1.19 -2.36 0.84
C ALA A 65 -1.55 -0.91 1.20
N SER A 66 -0.68 0.06 0.90
CA SER A 66 -0.95 1.47 1.15
C SER A 66 -2.11 2.00 0.30
N GLY A 67 -2.09 1.74 -1.01
CA GLY A 67 -3.17 2.09 -1.94
C GLY A 67 -4.50 1.49 -1.51
N GLY A 68 -4.54 0.18 -1.28
CA GLY A 68 -5.76 -0.49 -0.85
C GLY A 68 -6.29 0.00 0.50
N MET A 69 -5.43 0.41 1.45
CA MET A 69 -5.90 1.04 2.70
C MET A 69 -6.57 2.39 2.43
N MET A 70 -5.98 3.20 1.55
CA MET A 70 -6.52 4.49 1.14
C MET A 70 -7.89 4.33 0.49
N GLU A 71 -8.03 3.43 -0.48
CA GLU A 71 -9.28 3.25 -1.23
C GLU A 71 -10.43 2.78 -0.34
N VAL A 72 -10.14 1.93 0.66
CA VAL A 72 -11.13 1.48 1.65
C VAL A 72 -11.55 2.62 2.57
N GLU A 73 -10.60 3.37 3.14
CA GLU A 73 -10.93 4.45 4.09
C GLU A 73 -11.58 5.65 3.37
N LEU A 74 -11.07 6.02 2.20
CA LEU A 74 -11.63 7.08 1.37
C LEU A 74 -13.02 6.70 0.85
N GLY A 75 -13.20 5.45 0.40
CA GLY A 75 -14.50 4.92 0.01
C GLY A 75 -15.53 4.99 1.14
N LYS A 76 -15.16 4.66 2.38
CA LYS A 76 -16.07 4.83 3.54
C LYS A 76 -16.44 6.30 3.75
N ALA A 77 -15.46 7.20 3.71
CA ALA A 77 -15.69 8.62 3.92
C ALA A 77 -16.63 9.22 2.85
N VAL A 78 -16.41 8.86 1.58
CA VAL A 78 -17.23 9.32 0.46
C VAL A 78 -18.61 8.68 0.48
N ALA A 79 -18.74 7.37 0.71
CA ALA A 79 -20.05 6.71 0.80
C ALA A 79 -20.97 7.34 1.86
N ALA A 80 -20.39 7.87 2.94
CA ALA A 80 -21.12 8.56 4.01
C ALA A 80 -21.55 9.99 3.65
N LYS A 81 -20.81 10.69 2.78
CA LYS A 81 -20.98 12.13 2.51
C LYS A 81 -21.40 12.46 1.08
N ALA A 82 -21.32 11.50 0.16
CA ALA A 82 -21.53 11.72 -1.27
C ALA A 82 -22.94 12.26 -1.56
N THR A 83 -23.01 13.18 -2.52
CA THR A 83 -24.26 13.83 -2.93
C THR A 83 -24.85 13.28 -4.21
N THR A 84 -24.06 12.53 -4.97
CA THR A 84 -24.46 11.88 -6.22
C THR A 84 -24.55 10.36 -6.02
N PRO A 85 -25.56 9.70 -6.63
CA PRO A 85 -25.69 8.25 -6.55
C PRO A 85 -24.49 7.54 -7.19
N GLU A 86 -23.88 8.14 -8.22
CA GLU A 86 -22.70 7.59 -8.91
C GLU A 86 -21.48 7.51 -7.96
N ALA A 87 -21.11 8.61 -7.30
CA ALA A 87 -19.98 8.60 -6.36
C ALA A 87 -20.23 7.66 -5.18
N LYS A 88 -21.47 7.63 -4.65
CA LYS A 88 -21.84 6.72 -3.56
C LYS A 88 -21.76 5.25 -3.98
N GLN A 89 -22.22 4.92 -5.19
CA GLN A 89 -22.16 3.55 -5.72
C GLN A 89 -20.71 3.12 -5.93
N PHE A 90 -19.88 3.97 -6.53
CA PHE A 90 -18.46 3.70 -6.72
C PHE A 90 -17.76 3.43 -5.38
N ALA A 91 -17.99 4.32 -4.40
CA ALA A 91 -17.38 4.23 -3.09
C ALA A 91 -17.72 2.91 -2.38
N ASN A 92 -18.97 2.45 -2.45
CA ASN A 92 -19.35 1.15 -1.88
C ASN A 92 -18.70 -0.04 -2.60
N MET A 93 -18.49 0.05 -3.92
CA MET A 93 -17.76 -0.97 -4.69
C MET A 93 -16.31 -1.03 -4.23
N MET A 94 -15.63 0.11 -4.11
CA MET A 94 -14.24 0.18 -3.63
C MET A 94 -14.10 -0.43 -2.24
N VAL A 95 -14.95 -0.04 -1.29
CA VAL A 95 -14.92 -0.59 0.08
C VAL A 95 -15.07 -2.11 0.06
N THR A 96 -15.98 -2.65 -0.75
CA THR A 96 -16.25 -4.09 -0.79
C THR A 96 -15.07 -4.87 -1.36
N ASP A 97 -14.62 -4.48 -2.56
CA ASP A 97 -13.64 -5.24 -3.32
C ASP A 97 -12.24 -5.08 -2.75
N HIS A 98 -11.84 -3.87 -2.37
CA HIS A 98 -10.52 -3.61 -1.79
C HIS A 98 -10.39 -4.12 -0.35
N THR A 99 -11.46 -4.14 0.46
CA THR A 99 -11.40 -4.83 1.77
C THR A 99 -11.06 -6.31 1.60
N LYS A 100 -11.64 -6.96 0.60
CA LYS A 100 -11.34 -8.36 0.29
C LYS A 100 -9.91 -8.51 -0.22
N ALA A 101 -9.48 -7.68 -1.18
CA ALA A 101 -8.12 -7.72 -1.72
C ALA A 101 -7.06 -7.49 -0.63
N ASN A 102 -7.26 -6.51 0.26
CA ASN A 102 -6.38 -6.22 1.39
C ASN A 102 -6.28 -7.38 2.38
N THR A 103 -7.38 -8.09 2.61
CA THR A 103 -7.39 -9.27 3.48
C THR A 103 -6.55 -10.40 2.87
N GLU A 104 -6.71 -10.64 1.57
CA GLU A 104 -5.92 -11.63 0.82
C GLU A 104 -4.43 -11.24 0.80
N LEU A 105 -4.11 -9.97 0.52
CA LEU A 105 -2.75 -9.43 0.50
C LEU A 105 -2.06 -9.57 1.85
N LYS A 106 -2.75 -9.25 2.96
CA LYS A 106 -2.22 -9.40 4.31
C LYS A 106 -1.91 -10.85 4.66
N ALA A 107 -2.79 -11.77 4.30
CA ALA A 107 -2.56 -13.21 4.52
C ALA A 107 -1.36 -13.71 3.69
N LEU A 108 -1.25 -13.25 2.44
CA LEU A 108 -0.11 -13.57 1.59
C LEU A 108 1.21 -13.03 2.15
N ALA A 109 1.23 -11.76 2.60
CA ALA A 109 2.43 -11.13 3.15
C ALA A 109 2.93 -11.90 4.39
N ALA A 110 2.01 -12.30 5.28
CA ALA A 110 2.34 -13.13 6.44
C ALA A 110 2.97 -14.48 6.02
N LYS A 111 2.42 -15.16 5.01
CA LYS A 111 2.97 -16.42 4.47
C LYS A 111 4.38 -16.24 3.88
N LYS A 112 4.66 -15.06 3.31
CA LYS A 112 5.93 -14.74 2.65
C LYS A 112 6.92 -14.02 3.55
N ASN A 113 6.59 -13.81 4.83
CA ASN A 113 7.39 -13.05 5.78
C ASN A 113 7.69 -11.59 5.32
N ILE A 114 6.81 -11.03 4.49
CA ILE A 114 6.87 -9.65 4.03
C ILE A 114 6.15 -8.77 5.05
N THR A 115 6.84 -7.73 5.52
CA THR A 115 6.27 -6.68 6.36
C THR A 115 5.46 -5.73 5.49
N LEU A 116 4.18 -5.54 5.82
CA LEU A 116 3.34 -4.50 5.21
C LEU A 116 3.35 -3.23 6.07
N PRO A 117 3.13 -2.05 5.48
CA PRO A 117 2.97 -0.82 6.24
C PRO A 117 1.77 -0.91 7.19
N ALA A 118 1.92 -0.33 8.39
CA ALA A 118 0.87 -0.31 9.41
C ALA A 118 -0.15 0.84 9.23
N ALA A 119 0.14 1.76 8.31
CA ALA A 119 -0.67 2.92 7.96
C ALA A 119 -0.48 3.24 6.47
N MET A 120 -1.32 4.10 5.91
CA MET A 120 -1.12 4.67 4.57
C MET A 120 0.21 5.44 4.52
N GLY A 121 0.90 5.37 3.38
CA GLY A 121 1.99 6.26 3.05
C GLY A 121 1.53 7.71 2.84
N GLU A 122 2.46 8.65 2.84
CA GLU A 122 2.22 10.09 2.78
C GLU A 122 1.39 10.48 1.55
N ASP A 123 1.76 10.00 0.35
CA ASP A 123 1.00 10.26 -0.89
C ASP A 123 -0.48 9.87 -0.77
N GLN A 124 -0.75 8.70 -0.18
CA GLN A 124 -2.13 8.22 0.04
C GLN A 124 -2.87 9.04 1.10
N GLN A 125 -2.17 9.50 2.14
CA GLN A 125 -2.75 10.37 3.15
C GLN A 125 -3.13 11.74 2.56
N ASP A 126 -2.30 12.27 1.68
CA ASP A 126 -2.56 13.53 0.99
C ASP A 126 -3.78 13.43 0.07
N VAL A 127 -3.89 12.37 -0.74
CA VAL A 127 -5.10 12.12 -1.56
C VAL A 127 -6.35 12.01 -0.69
N TYR A 128 -6.29 11.24 0.41
CA TYR A 128 -7.41 11.11 1.34
C TYR A 128 -7.85 12.48 1.87
N LYS A 129 -6.89 13.31 2.30
CA LYS A 129 -7.16 14.64 2.84
C LYS A 129 -7.75 15.57 1.77
N ASP A 130 -7.12 15.66 0.60
CA ASP A 130 -7.54 16.55 -0.49
C ASP A 130 -8.97 16.29 -0.95
N VAL A 131 -9.39 15.02 -0.99
CA VAL A 131 -10.77 14.65 -1.31
C VAL A 131 -11.69 14.98 -0.15
N THR A 132 -11.34 14.60 1.09
CA THR A 132 -12.25 14.70 2.24
C THR A 132 -12.41 16.11 2.81
N GLU A 133 -11.52 17.04 2.46
CA GLU A 133 -11.66 18.48 2.72
C GLU A 133 -12.71 19.15 1.82
N LYS A 134 -13.03 18.54 0.67
CA LYS A 134 -14.10 19.02 -0.20
C LYS A 134 -15.44 18.54 0.30
N THR A 135 -16.51 19.17 -0.20
CA THR A 135 -17.89 18.82 0.17
C THR A 135 -18.81 18.85 -1.05
N GLY A 136 -19.97 18.21 -0.92
CA GLY A 136 -20.99 18.19 -1.95
C GLY A 136 -20.48 17.62 -3.28
N ILE A 137 -20.98 18.16 -4.39
CA ILE A 137 -20.62 17.71 -5.73
C ILE A 137 -19.12 17.87 -6.05
N ASN A 138 -18.42 18.78 -5.37
CA ASN A 138 -16.97 18.95 -5.56
C ASN A 138 -16.19 17.78 -4.96
N MET A 139 -16.62 17.26 -3.81
CA MET A 139 -16.04 16.03 -3.24
C MET A 139 -16.29 14.84 -4.16
N ASP A 140 -17.52 14.69 -4.67
CA ASP A 140 -17.89 13.60 -5.57
C ASP A 140 -17.05 13.60 -6.87
N LYS A 141 -16.85 14.79 -7.46
CA LYS A 141 -16.02 14.98 -8.67
C LYS A 141 -14.55 14.70 -8.38
N GLU A 142 -14.02 15.19 -7.26
CA GLU A 142 -12.62 14.96 -6.91
C GLU A 142 -12.36 13.49 -6.63
N TYR A 143 -13.21 12.85 -5.84
CA TYR A 143 -13.10 11.42 -5.54
C TYR A 143 -13.02 10.58 -6.81
N LEU A 144 -13.97 10.75 -7.72
CA LEU A 144 -13.98 10.00 -8.97
C LEU A 144 -12.78 10.34 -9.88
N ARG A 145 -12.25 11.57 -9.83
CA ARG A 145 -11.04 11.96 -10.57
C ARG A 145 -9.79 11.28 -10.00
N GLU A 146 -9.65 11.26 -8.69
CA GLU A 146 -8.54 10.58 -8.02
C GLU A 146 -8.59 9.07 -8.26
N MET A 147 -9.77 8.47 -8.16
CA MET A 147 -9.93 7.03 -8.42
C MET A 147 -9.61 6.63 -9.87
N VAL A 148 -9.87 7.50 -10.86
CA VAL A 148 -9.41 7.24 -12.25
C VAL A 148 -7.88 7.23 -12.33
N GLN A 149 -7.21 8.23 -11.74
CA GLN A 149 -5.74 8.33 -11.80
C GLN A 149 -5.08 7.16 -11.06
N ASP A 150 -5.58 6.84 -9.88
CA ASP A 150 -5.11 5.75 -9.03
C ASP A 150 -5.25 4.40 -9.75
N HIS A 151 -6.43 4.10 -10.29
CA HIS A 151 -6.64 2.83 -10.99
C HIS A 151 -5.89 2.73 -12.34
N GLU A 152 -5.60 3.85 -13.02
CA GLU A 152 -4.71 3.83 -14.19
C GLU A 152 -3.27 3.43 -13.83
N LYS A 153 -2.80 3.83 -12.64
CA LYS A 153 -1.50 3.44 -12.10
C LYS A 153 -1.54 1.99 -11.64
N ASP A 154 -2.52 1.63 -10.82
CA ASP A 154 -2.62 0.29 -10.24
C ASP A 154 -2.80 -0.79 -11.30
N VAL A 155 -3.57 -0.56 -12.36
CA VAL A 155 -3.69 -1.52 -13.47
C VAL A 155 -2.32 -1.79 -14.10
N LYS A 156 -1.48 -0.76 -14.28
CA LYS A 156 -0.13 -0.93 -14.84
C LYS A 156 0.76 -1.70 -13.87
N GLU A 157 0.77 -1.31 -12.59
CA GLU A 157 1.60 -1.95 -11.57
C GLU A 157 1.22 -3.42 -11.35
N PHE A 158 -0.08 -3.76 -11.35
CA PHE A 158 -0.55 -5.13 -11.20
C PHE A 158 -0.30 -5.98 -12.44
N ILE A 159 -0.40 -5.42 -13.66
CA ILE A 159 0.01 -6.13 -14.88
C ILE A 159 1.51 -6.42 -14.80
N GLU A 160 2.32 -5.42 -14.45
CA GLU A 160 3.76 -5.60 -14.32
C GLU A 160 4.11 -6.66 -13.28
N ALA A 161 3.49 -6.62 -12.09
CA ALA A 161 3.71 -7.62 -11.05
C ALA A 161 3.28 -9.03 -11.49
N SER A 162 2.20 -9.14 -12.29
CA SER A 162 1.76 -10.42 -12.86
C SER A 162 2.79 -11.06 -13.81
N GLU A 163 3.76 -10.28 -14.28
CA GLU A 163 4.83 -10.74 -15.18
C GLU A 163 6.17 -10.85 -14.43
N LYS A 164 6.54 -9.79 -13.71
CA LYS A 164 7.86 -9.58 -13.13
C LYS A 164 8.05 -10.21 -11.75
N ALA A 165 6.97 -10.33 -10.96
CA ALA A 165 7.06 -10.87 -9.60
C ALA A 165 7.74 -12.24 -9.61
N MET A 166 8.58 -12.46 -8.63
CA MET A 166 9.37 -13.67 -8.53
C MET A 166 8.58 -14.77 -7.84
N ASP A 167 7.93 -14.45 -6.73
CA ASP A 167 7.12 -15.39 -6.00
C ASP A 167 5.84 -15.74 -6.79
N PRO A 168 5.56 -17.04 -7.02
CA PRO A 168 4.42 -17.45 -7.81
C PRO A 168 3.07 -17.11 -7.16
N ASP A 169 2.99 -17.02 -5.83
CA ASP A 169 1.75 -16.65 -5.16
C ASP A 169 1.48 -15.13 -5.28
N ILE A 170 2.53 -14.29 -5.24
CA ILE A 170 2.42 -12.84 -5.49
C ILE A 170 2.01 -12.57 -6.94
N LYS A 171 2.64 -13.29 -7.89
CA LYS A 171 2.24 -13.25 -9.29
C LYS A 171 0.78 -13.63 -9.51
N ALA A 172 0.34 -14.70 -8.86
CA ALA A 172 -1.04 -15.17 -8.95
C ALA A 172 -2.03 -14.18 -8.32
N PHE A 173 -1.68 -13.56 -7.20
CA PHE A 173 -2.46 -12.48 -6.59
C PHE A 173 -2.60 -11.29 -7.56
N ALA A 174 -1.49 -10.80 -8.11
CA ALA A 174 -1.52 -9.68 -9.05
C ALA A 174 -2.42 -9.99 -10.25
N LYS A 175 -2.22 -11.16 -10.90
CA LYS A 175 -3.02 -11.61 -12.05
C LYS A 175 -4.51 -11.75 -11.74
N LYS A 176 -4.86 -12.23 -10.55
CA LYS A 176 -6.26 -12.39 -10.12
C LYS A 176 -6.93 -11.04 -9.88
N THR A 177 -6.19 -10.06 -9.38
CA THR A 177 -6.72 -8.73 -9.02
C THR A 177 -6.80 -7.79 -10.22
N THR A 178 -5.91 -7.91 -11.22
CA THR A 178 -5.91 -7.08 -12.44
C THR A 178 -7.29 -6.87 -13.09
N PRO A 179 -8.11 -7.90 -13.39
CA PRO A 179 -9.41 -7.68 -14.04
C PRO A 179 -10.41 -6.90 -13.17
N VAL A 180 -10.27 -6.95 -11.84
CA VAL A 180 -11.10 -6.16 -10.91
C VAL A 180 -10.70 -4.68 -11.01
N LEU A 181 -9.40 -4.38 -10.98
CA LEU A 181 -8.89 -3.01 -11.11
C LEU A 181 -9.24 -2.39 -12.47
N GLN A 182 -9.17 -3.17 -13.55
CA GLN A 182 -9.62 -2.74 -14.88
C GLN A 182 -11.10 -2.39 -14.88
N HIS A 183 -11.94 -3.22 -14.25
CA HIS A 183 -13.36 -2.94 -14.12
C HIS A 183 -13.62 -1.67 -13.30
N HIS A 184 -12.91 -1.48 -12.20
CA HIS A 184 -13.01 -0.29 -11.36
C HIS A 184 -12.62 0.97 -12.13
N LEU A 185 -11.54 0.94 -12.92
CA LEU A 185 -11.15 2.05 -13.79
C LEU A 185 -12.26 2.43 -14.78
N GLU A 186 -12.84 1.44 -15.46
CA GLU A 186 -13.96 1.66 -16.38
C GLU A 186 -15.18 2.29 -15.67
N GLN A 187 -15.51 1.81 -14.47
CA GLN A 187 -16.61 2.37 -13.68
C GLN A 187 -16.30 3.80 -13.22
N ALA A 188 -15.09 4.08 -12.74
CA ALA A 188 -14.67 5.40 -12.29
C ALA A 188 -14.79 6.41 -13.42
N GLN A 189 -14.28 6.08 -14.62
CA GLN A 189 -14.37 6.93 -15.81
C GLN A 189 -15.83 7.22 -16.21
N LYS A 190 -16.67 6.17 -16.24
CA LYS A 190 -18.09 6.30 -16.56
C LYS A 190 -18.84 7.17 -15.55
N MET A 191 -18.60 6.96 -14.27
CA MET A 191 -19.25 7.69 -13.19
C MET A 191 -18.77 9.15 -13.13
N LEU A 192 -17.48 9.40 -13.35
CA LEU A 192 -16.93 10.75 -13.45
C LEU A 192 -17.59 11.53 -14.59
N ALA A 193 -17.75 10.91 -15.76
CA ALA A 193 -18.43 11.53 -16.89
C ALA A 193 -19.89 11.90 -16.53
N ALA A 194 -20.63 10.98 -15.90
CA ALA A 194 -22.01 11.24 -15.48
C ALA A 194 -22.12 12.37 -14.44
N VAL A 195 -21.20 12.43 -13.48
CA VAL A 195 -21.19 13.48 -12.44
C VAL A 195 -20.76 14.85 -13.00
N LYS A 196 -19.88 14.90 -14.00
CA LYS A 196 -19.46 16.15 -14.65
C LYS A 196 -20.62 16.89 -15.32
N GLU A 197 -21.58 16.17 -15.88
CA GLU A 197 -22.79 16.73 -16.50
C GLU A 197 -23.79 17.32 -15.49
N ARG A 198 -23.62 17.01 -14.19
CA ARG A 198 -24.45 17.58 -13.12
C ARG A 198 -23.93 18.98 -12.75
N LYS A 199 -24.83 19.97 -12.86
CA LYS A 199 -24.63 21.39 -12.51
C LYS A 199 -24.71 21.61 -11.01
#